data_AF-A0A7V8FAM6-F1
#
_entry.id   AF-A0A7V8FAM6-F1
#
_cell.length_a   1.000
_cell.length_b   1.000
_cell.length_c   1.000
_cell.angle_alpha   90.00
_cell.angle_beta   90.00
_cell.angle_gamma   90.00
#
_symmetry.space_group_name_H-M   'P 1'
#
loop_
_entity.id
_entity.type
_entity.pdbx_description
1 polymer ?
#
loop_
_entity_poly.entity_id
_entity_poly.type
_entity_poly.pdbx_seq_one_letter_code
_entity_poly.pdbx_strand_id
1 'polypeptide(L)'
;MTEPKDDSVLGEGSFALNLEASVDMLMNDATAMQAYAEAMQAMLTEYMAENEVPNRRYLTRAMSGVNLLHRMSLQCTKQANVRRMWDEVRALGGAK
;
A
#
# COMPACT_ATOMS: atom_id res chain seq x y z
N MET A 1 30.42 -17.79 -2.47
CA MET A 1 30.18 -16.59 -1.64
C MET A 1 28.68 -16.48 -1.49
N THR A 2 28.16 -16.60 -0.27
CA THR A 2 26.78 -16.24 0.04
C THR A 2 26.69 -14.71 -0.09
N GLU A 3 25.72 -14.22 -0.86
CA GLU A 3 25.46 -12.78 -0.94
C GLU A 3 25.24 -12.21 0.47
N PRO A 4 25.65 -10.95 0.74
CA PRO A 4 25.35 -10.30 2.01
C PRO A 4 23.83 -10.35 2.23
N LYS A 5 23.41 -10.82 3.40
CA LYS A 5 21.99 -10.78 3.78
C LYS A 5 21.57 -9.32 3.76
N ASP A 6 20.68 -8.95 2.84
CA ASP A 6 20.07 -7.62 2.84
C ASP A 6 19.22 -7.51 4.11
N ASP A 7 19.68 -6.69 5.04
CA ASP A 7 19.03 -6.49 6.34
C ASP A 7 17.62 -5.89 6.18
N SER A 8 17.30 -5.34 5.01
CA SER A 8 15.96 -4.88 4.66
C SER A 8 14.99 -6.00 4.26
N VAL A 9 15.46 -7.25 4.15
CA VAL A 9 14.68 -8.41 3.66
C VAL A 9 14.61 -9.51 4.73
N LEU A 10 13.40 -9.79 5.24
CA LEU A 10 13.18 -10.79 6.30
C LEU A 10 13.27 -12.26 5.85
N GLY A 11 13.55 -12.53 4.58
CA GLY A 11 13.72 -13.87 4.00
C GLY A 11 13.38 -13.94 2.50
N GLU A 12 13.63 -15.07 1.85
CA GLU A 12 13.26 -15.27 0.45
C GLU A 12 11.73 -15.10 0.26
N GLY A 13 11.34 -14.24 -0.67
CA GLY A 13 9.93 -13.89 -0.91
C GLY A 13 9.33 -12.88 0.09
N SER A 14 10.12 -12.38 1.05
CA SER A 14 9.70 -11.30 1.95
C SER A 14 9.77 -9.94 1.26
N PHE A 15 8.89 -9.04 1.66
CA PHE A 15 8.92 -7.64 1.21
C PHE A 15 10.21 -6.97 1.68
N ALA A 16 10.94 -6.36 0.75
CA ALA A 16 12.07 -5.50 1.07
C ALA A 16 11.57 -4.18 1.63
N LEU A 17 12.11 -3.75 2.76
CA LEU A 17 11.84 -2.42 3.28
C LEU A 17 12.56 -1.40 2.40
N ASN A 18 11.84 -0.43 1.86
CA ASN A 18 12.50 0.69 1.19
C ASN A 18 13.20 1.56 2.24
N LEU A 19 14.53 1.44 2.33
CA LEU A 19 15.35 2.15 3.31
C LEU A 19 15.30 3.67 3.12
N GLU A 20 14.97 4.16 1.92
CA GLU A 20 14.87 5.59 1.60
C GLU A 20 13.49 6.19 1.94
N ALA A 21 12.46 5.35 2.09
CA ALA A 21 11.10 5.82 2.41
C ALA A 21 10.97 6.10 3.91
N SER A 22 10.61 7.34 4.27
CA SER A 22 10.27 7.69 5.65
C SER A 22 8.87 7.18 6.01
N VAL A 23 8.59 7.07 7.32
CA VAL A 23 7.25 6.76 7.83
C VAL A 23 6.22 7.75 7.29
N ASP A 24 6.53 9.04 7.27
CA ASP A 24 5.63 10.08 6.79
C ASP A 24 5.33 9.95 5.29
N MET A 25 6.33 9.62 4.46
CA MET A 25 6.11 9.37 3.03
C MET A 25 5.15 8.19 2.83
N LEU A 26 5.40 7.08 3.53
CA LEU A 26 4.56 5.89 3.45
C LEU A 26 3.13 6.15 3.93
N MET A 27 2.97 6.92 5.02
CA MET A 27 1.63 7.29 5.51
C MET A 27 0.91 8.24 4.55
N ASN A 28 1.62 9.21 3.95
CA ASN A 28 1.05 10.11 2.95
C ASN A 28 0.58 9.34 1.71
N ASP A 29 1.41 8.42 1.20
CA ASP A 29 1.05 7.56 0.08
C ASP A 29 -0.16 6.68 0.43
N ALA A 30 -0.19 6.11 1.64
CA ALA A 30 -1.31 5.32 2.12
C ALA A 30 -2.61 6.13 2.12
N THR A 31 -2.58 7.35 2.65
CA THR A 31 -3.73 8.26 2.68
C THR A 31 -4.16 8.66 1.28
N ALA A 32 -3.22 8.98 0.38
CA ALA A 32 -3.54 9.35 -0.99
C ALA A 32 -4.24 8.20 -1.74
N MET A 33 -3.69 6.99 -1.67
CA MET A 33 -4.27 5.81 -2.32
C MET A 33 -5.67 5.49 -1.76
N GLN A 34 -5.86 5.65 -0.46
CA GLN A 34 -7.17 5.46 0.17
C GLN A 34 -8.19 6.51 -0.30
N ALA A 35 -7.81 7.79 -0.35
CA ALA A 35 -8.68 8.87 -0.84
C ALA A 35 -9.08 8.66 -2.31
N TYR A 36 -8.16 8.20 -3.15
CA TYR A 36 -8.49 7.83 -4.54
C TYR A 36 -9.45 6.64 -4.62
N ALA A 37 -9.25 5.62 -3.79
CA ALA A 37 -10.14 4.46 -3.75
C ALA A 37 -11.57 4.86 -3.35
N GLU A 38 -11.70 5.70 -2.32
CA GLU A 38 -13.00 6.21 -1.84
C GLU A 38 -13.69 7.08 -2.89
N ALA A 39 -12.97 8.00 -3.53
CA ALA A 39 -13.51 8.85 -4.59
C ALA A 39 -13.98 8.01 -5.81
N MET A 40 -13.17 7.03 -6.22
CA MET A 40 -13.55 6.13 -7.31
C MET A 40 -14.75 5.25 -6.95
N GLN A 41 -14.82 4.75 -5.72
CA GLN A 41 -15.96 3.96 -5.25
C GLN A 41 -17.25 4.79 -5.23
N ALA A 42 -17.20 6.04 -4.77
CA ALA A 42 -18.34 6.95 -4.79
C ALA A 42 -18.83 7.18 -6.23
N MET A 43 -17.92 7.52 -7.15
CA MET A 43 -18.24 7.71 -8.57
C MET A 43 -18.83 6.46 -9.23
N LEU A 44 -18.30 5.27 -8.92
CA LEU A 44 -18.86 4.02 -9.45
C LEU A 44 -20.24 3.70 -8.86
N THR A 45 -20.48 4.08 -7.61
CA THR A 45 -21.79 3.93 -6.97
C THR A 45 -22.82 4.84 -7.62
N GLU A 46 -22.47 6.11 -7.87
CA GLU A 46 -23.30 7.06 -8.61
C GLU A 46 -23.59 6.54 -10.03
N TYR A 47 -22.55 6.09 -10.75
CA TYR A 47 -22.71 5.49 -12.07
C TYR A 47 -23.70 4.31 -12.08
N MET A 48 -23.63 3.42 -11.08
CA MET A 48 -24.57 2.31 -10.95
C MET A 48 -26.00 2.76 -10.65
N ALA A 49 -26.18 3.85 -9.90
CA ALA A 49 -27.49 4.37 -9.55
C ALA A 49 -28.16 5.11 -10.73
N GLU A 50 -27.39 5.82 -11.54
CA GLU A 50 -27.91 6.63 -12.65
C GLU A 50 -28.13 5.82 -13.94
N ASN A 51 -27.49 4.66 -14.09
CA ASN A 51 -27.59 3.84 -15.30
C ASN A 51 -28.53 2.64 -15.09
N GLU A 52 -29.64 2.59 -15.83
CA GLU A 52 -30.62 1.48 -15.75
C GLU A 52 -30.01 0.11 -16.11
N VAL A 53 -29.03 0.08 -17.05
CA VAL A 53 -28.32 -1.14 -17.45
C VAL A 53 -26.82 -0.88 -17.51
N PRO A 54 -26.10 -0.95 -16.38
CA PRO A 54 -24.67 -0.65 -16.34
C PRO A 54 -23.86 -1.72 -17.07
N ASN A 55 -22.81 -1.30 -17.78
CA ASN A 55 -21.91 -2.25 -18.43
C ASN A 55 -21.07 -3.01 -17.39
N ARG A 56 -21.52 -4.23 -17.08
CA ARG A 56 -20.92 -5.09 -16.06
C ARG A 56 -19.42 -5.31 -16.23
N ARG A 57 -18.92 -5.44 -17.46
CA ARG A 57 -17.49 -5.68 -17.71
C ARG A 57 -16.64 -4.47 -17.33
N TYR A 58 -17.08 -3.26 -17.67
CA TYR A 58 -16.39 -2.04 -17.28
C TYR A 58 -16.44 -1.85 -15.76
N LEU A 59 -17.61 -2.05 -15.15
CA LEU A 59 -17.77 -1.94 -13.70
C LEU A 59 -16.85 -2.91 -12.93
N THR A 60 -16.78 -4.18 -13.33
CA THR A 60 -15.88 -5.16 -12.69
C THR A 60 -14.41 -4.76 -12.81
N ARG A 61 -13.98 -4.23 -13.96
CA ARG A 61 -12.61 -3.74 -14.15
C ARG A 61 -12.33 -2.52 -13.28
N ALA A 62 -13.25 -1.57 -13.22
CA ALA A 62 -13.11 -0.37 -12.40
C ALA A 62 -13.05 -0.73 -10.89
N MET A 63 -13.92 -1.62 -10.42
CA MET A 63 -13.88 -2.14 -9.04
C MET A 63 -12.57 -2.91 -8.74
N SER A 64 -11.99 -3.59 -9.73
CA SER A 64 -10.66 -4.20 -9.57
C SER A 64 -9.56 -3.14 -9.40
N GLY A 65 -9.69 -1.99 -10.07
CA GLY A 65 -8.84 -0.82 -9.86
C GLY A 65 -8.97 -0.24 -8.45
N VAL A 66 -10.20 -0.08 -7.94
CA VAL A 66 -10.44 0.35 -6.55
C VAL A 66 -9.77 -0.61 -5.55
N ASN A 67 -9.93 -1.92 -5.75
CA ASN A 67 -9.27 -2.93 -4.91
C ASN A 67 -7.74 -2.84 -4.95
N LEU A 68 -7.16 -2.48 -6.10
CA LEU A 68 -5.72 -2.27 -6.22
C LEU A 68 -5.26 -1.07 -5.36
N LEU A 69 -5.99 0.04 -5.41
CA LEU A 69 -5.70 1.23 -4.61
C LEU A 69 -5.76 0.94 -3.10
N HIS A 70 -6.78 0.22 -2.63
CA HIS A 70 -6.84 -0.23 -1.22
C HIS A 70 -5.66 -1.13 -0.84
N ARG A 71 -5.25 -2.05 -1.72
CA ARG A 71 -4.09 -2.91 -1.47
C ARG A 71 -2.82 -2.08 -1.37
N MET A 72 -2.62 -1.11 -2.25
CA MET A 72 -1.46 -0.21 -2.20
C MET A 72 -1.45 0.60 -0.90
N SER A 73 -2.59 1.17 -0.50
CA SER A 73 -2.72 1.90 0.77
C SER A 73 -2.34 1.02 1.97
N LEU A 74 -2.86 -0.21 2.00
CA LEU A 74 -2.54 -1.18 3.05
C LEU A 74 -1.06 -1.56 3.06
N GLN A 75 -0.43 -1.69 1.89
CA GLN A 75 0.99 -1.99 1.80
C GLN A 75 1.85 -0.85 2.34
N CYS A 76 1.57 0.39 1.94
CA CYS A 76 2.24 1.57 2.47
C CYS A 76 2.11 1.65 4.00
N THR A 77 0.90 1.40 4.53
CA THR A 77 0.65 1.36 5.99
C THR A 77 1.45 0.26 6.69
N LYS A 78 1.53 -0.95 6.11
CA LYS A 78 2.34 -2.05 6.65
C LYS A 78 3.82 -1.69 6.65
N GLN A 79 4.32 -1.12 5.56
CA GLN A 79 5.71 -0.68 5.47
C GLN A 79 6.03 0.43 6.48
N ALA A 80 5.12 1.38 6.69
CA ALA A 80 5.28 2.43 7.70
C ALA A 80 5.45 1.85 9.10
N ASN A 81 4.64 0.84 9.45
CA ASN A 81 4.74 0.16 10.74
C ASN A 81 6.07 -0.59 10.90
N VAL A 82 6.49 -1.33 9.88
CA VAL A 82 7.79 -2.05 9.91
C VAL A 82 8.94 -1.04 10.02
N ARG A 83 8.87 0.08 9.29
CA ARG A 83 9.87 1.14 9.36
C ARG A 83 9.95 1.75 10.76
N ARG A 84 8.81 2.02 11.40
CA ARG A 84 8.77 2.53 12.77
C ARG A 84 9.45 1.57 13.75
N MET A 85 9.12 0.28 13.68
CA MET A 85 9.75 -0.74 14.53
C MET A 85 11.26 -0.86 14.27
N TRP A 86 11.68 -0.78 13.01
CA TRP A 86 13.09 -0.79 12.62
C TRP A 86 13.84 0.39 13.23
N ASP A 87 13.29 1.60 13.09
CA ASP A 87 13.88 2.83 13.61
C ASP A 87 13.96 2.79 15.15
N GLU A 88 12.95 2.24 15.83
CA GLU A 88 12.95 2.00 17.29
C GLU A 88 14.09 1.05 17.71
N VAL A 89 14.24 -0.10 17.04
CA VAL A 89 15.31 -1.07 17.32
C VAL A 89 16.69 -0.47 17.06
N ARG A 90 16.83 0.32 15.99
CA ARG A 90 18.08 1.01 15.66
C ARG A 90 18.43 2.07 16.71
N ALA A 91 17.45 2.83 17.18
CA ALA A 91 17.66 3.83 18.24
C ALA A 91 18.11 3.19 19.57
N LEU A 92 17.70 1.95 19.84
CA LEU A 92 18.14 1.16 20.99
C LEU A 92 19.52 0.50 20.78
N GLY A 93 20.19 0.72 19.65
CA GLY A 93 21.49 0.13 19.31
C GLY A 93 21.43 -1.33 18.85
N GLY A 94 20.23 -1.85 18.56
CA GLY A 94 20.00 -3.26 18.21
C GLY A 94 20.17 -3.61 16.73
N ALA A 95 20.18 -2.62 15.82
CA ALA A 95 20.35 -2.82 14.38
C ALA A 95 21.48 -1.94 13.85
N LYS A 96 22.40 -2.51 13.04
CA LYS A 96 23.41 -1.75 12.30
C LYS A 96 22.88 -1.35 10.93
#